data_AF-A0A8J8JZ91-F1
#
_entry.id   AF-A0A8J8JZ91-F1
#
_cell.length_a   1.000
_cell.length_b   1.000
_cell.length_c   1.000
_cell.angle_alpha   90.00
_cell.angle_beta   90.00
_cell.angle_gamma   90.00
#
_symmetry.space_group_name_H-M   'P 1'
#
loop_
_entity.id
_entity.type
_entity.pdbx_description
1 polymer ?
#
loop_
_entity_poly.entity_id
_entity_poly.type
_entity_poly.pdbx_seq_one_letter_code
_entity_poly.pdbx_strand_id
1 'polypeptide(L)' 'MSDLDLVIVGKEKMPINEYYALKDAFEYSELPFRVDLLDWHRISKGFQKLILKNYVPLVD' A
#
# COMPACT_ATOMS: atom_id res chain seq x y z
N MET A 1 -4.44 -7.03 -12.43
CA MET A 1 -5.54 -6.79 -11.47
C MET A 1 -5.04 -7.35 -10.15
N SER A 2 -4.95 -6.49 -9.13
CA SER A 2 -4.77 -6.92 -7.74
C SER A 2 -6.12 -7.40 -7.20
N ASP A 3 -6.06 -8.29 -6.23
CA ASP A 3 -7.24 -8.74 -5.49
C ASP A 3 -7.39 -7.95 -4.18
N LEU A 4 -6.28 -7.39 -3.67
CA LEU A 4 -6.24 -6.59 -2.47
C LEU A 4 -5.37 -5.35 -2.68
N ASP A 5 -5.91 -4.16 -2.41
CA ASP A 5 -5.16 -2.91 -2.41
C ASP A 5 -4.82 -2.51 -0.97
N LEU A 6 -3.53 -2.31 -0.68
CA LEU A 6 -3.03 -1.90 0.63
C LEU A 6 -2.33 -0.54 0.55
N VAL A 7 -2.62 0.31 1.52
CA VAL A 7 -1.99 1.63 1.68
C VAL A 7 -1.25 1.66 3.01
N ILE A 8 0.04 1.98 2.97
CA ILE A 8 0.85 2.21 4.15
C ILE A 8 0.73 3.68 4.57
N VAL A 9 0.23 3.92 5.78
CA VAL A 9 0.06 5.26 6.35
C VAL A 9 1.11 5.49 7.44
N GLY A 10 2.28 5.99 7.03
CA GLY A 10 3.35 6.41 7.93
C GLY A 10 3.33 7.91 8.26
N LYS A 11 4.21 8.35 9.15
CA LYS A 11 4.42 9.80 9.43
C LYS A 11 5.05 10.54 8.24
N GLU A 12 5.87 9.84 7.47
CA GLU A 12 6.59 10.37 6.31
C GLU A 12 6.70 9.34 5.19
N LYS A 13 7.22 9.79 4.05
CA LYS A 13 7.43 8.96 2.87
C LYS A 13 8.41 7.83 3.17
N MET A 14 8.01 6.60 2.89
CA MET A 14 8.83 5.42 3.12
C MET A 14 10.11 5.50 2.28
N PRO A 15 11.29 5.15 2.83
CA PRO A 15 12.51 5.01 2.06
C PRO A 15 12.31 4.10 0.84
N ILE A 16 12.88 4.47 -0.31
CA ILE A 16 12.59 3.77 -1.58
C ILE A 16 12.99 2.29 -1.55
N ASN A 17 14.08 1.96 -0.86
CA ASN A 17 14.57 0.59 -0.77
C ASN A 17 13.63 -0.29 0.05
N GLU A 18 13.10 0.23 1.17
CA GLU A 18 12.11 -0.48 2.00
C GLU A 18 10.79 -0.68 1.26
N TYR A 19 10.35 0.36 0.54
CA TYR A 19 9.13 0.28 -0.26
C TYR A 19 9.19 -0.81 -1.33
N TYR A 20 10.31 -0.92 -2.06
CA TYR A 20 10.48 -1.99 -3.04
C TYR A 20 10.70 -3.35 -2.40
N ALA A 21 11.46 -3.44 -1.31
CA ALA A 21 11.63 -4.70 -0.60
C ALA A 21 10.28 -5.27 -0.11
N LEU A 22 9.38 -4.41 0.37
CA LEU A 22 8.05 -4.82 0.79
C LEU A 22 7.14 -5.19 -0.38
N LYS A 23 7.26 -4.48 -1.52
CA LYS A 23 6.57 -4.89 -2.75
C LYS A 23 7.01 -6.28 -3.22
N ASP A 24 8.31 -6.51 -3.27
CA ASP A 24 8.86 -7.82 -3.65
C ASP A 24 8.42 -8.91 -2.67
N ALA A 25 8.39 -8.61 -1.36
CA ALA A 25 7.92 -9.56 -0.35
C ALA A 25 6.46 -10.01 -0.58
N PHE A 26 5.57 -9.11 -1.02
CA PHE A 26 4.20 -9.49 -1.38
C PHE A 26 4.13 -10.23 -2.72
N GLU A 27 4.86 -9.77 -3.74
CA GLU A 27 4.88 -10.41 -5.07
C GLU A 27 5.38 -11.86 -5.01
N TYR A 28 6.35 -12.13 -4.13
CA TYR A 28 6.94 -13.46 -3.95
C TYR A 28 6.39 -14.21 -2.72
N SER A 29 5.27 -13.75 -2.14
CA SER A 29 4.62 -14.43 -1.02
C SER A 29 3.82 -15.66 -1.47
N GLU A 30 3.48 -16.54 -0.52
CA GLU A 30 2.55 -17.65 -0.76
C GLU A 30 1.07 -17.24 -0.66
N LEU A 31 0.77 -15.93 -0.63
CA LEU A 31 -0.62 -15.48 -0.63
C LEU A 31 -1.31 -15.96 -1.92
N PRO A 32 -2.54 -16.47 -1.84
CA PRO A 32 -3.23 -17.00 -3.02
C PRO A 32 -3.79 -15.90 -3.92
N PHE A 33 -3.36 -14.65 -3.73
CA PHE A 33 -3.88 -13.47 -4.40
C PHE A 33 -2.83 -12.37 -4.48
N ARG A 34 -3.01 -11.41 -5.39
CA ARG A 34 -2.06 -10.31 -5.61
C ARG A 34 -2.39 -9.09 -4.76
N VAL A 35 -1.35 -8.47 -4.21
CA VAL A 35 -1.45 -7.25 -3.41
C VAL A 35 -0.90 -6.06 -4.21
N ASP A 36 -1.70 -5.01 -4.40
CA ASP A 36 -1.16 -3.70 -4.83
C ASP A 36 -0.83 -2.86 -3.60
N LEU A 37 0.44 -2.57 -3.42
CA LEU A 37 0.95 -1.82 -2.28
C LEU A 37 1.22 -0.37 -2.67
N LEU A 38 0.67 0.56 -1.89
CA LEU A 38 0.83 2.00 -2.04
C LEU A 38 1.43 2.61 -0.76
N ASP A 39 2.28 3.62 -0.92
CA ASP A 39 2.70 4.50 0.17
C ASP A 39 1.85 5.77 0.12
N TRP A 40 1.21 6.10 1.25
CA TRP A 40 0.37 7.28 1.39
C TRP A 40 1.06 8.56 0.91
N HIS A 41 2.35 8.74 1.19
CA HIS A 41 3.09 9.96 0.84
C HIS A 41 3.61 9.96 -0.61
N ARG A 42 3.46 8.86 -1.35
CA ARG A 42 3.82 8.77 -2.78
C ARG A 42 2.66 9.05 -3.71
N ILE A 43 1.43 8.86 -3.24
CA ILE A 43 0.22 9.06 -4.02
C ILE A 43 -0.27 10.52 -3.96
N SER A 44 -1.03 10.94 -4.98
CA SER A 44 -1.55 12.31 -5.05
C SER A 44 -2.59 12.60 -3.97
N LYS A 45 -2.71 13.87 -3.57
CA LYS A 45 -3.75 14.31 -2.63
C LYS A 45 -5.18 14.04 -3.12
N GLY A 46 -5.38 14.07 -4.43
CA GLY A 46 -6.67 13.67 -5.02
C GLY A 46 -6.97 12.20 -4.76
N PHE A 47 -5.98 11.32 -4.92
CA PHE A 47 -6.15 9.89 -4.69
C PHE A 47 -6.31 9.55 -3.20
N GLN A 48 -5.55 10.21 -2.33
CA GLN A 48 -5.75 10.16 -0.88
C GLN A 48 -7.22 10.44 -0.49
N LYS A 49 -7.82 11.50 -1.04
CA LYS A 49 -9.23 11.84 -0.78
C LYS A 49 -10.20 10.77 -1.27
N LEU A 50 -9.88 10.03 -2.31
CA LEU A 50 -10.72 8.93 -2.81
C LEU A 50 -10.65 7.73 -1.88
N ILE A 51 -9.45 7.35 -1.41
CA ILE A 51 -9.25 6.25 -0.45
C ILE A 51 -9.99 6.54 0.87
N LEU A 52 -9.94 7.79 1.37
CA LEU A 52 -10.64 8.17 2.60
C LEU A 52 -12.16 8.04 2.52
N LYS A 53 -12.76 7.87 1.34
CA LYS A 53 -14.19 7.62 1.20
C LYS A 53 -14.58 6.20 1.62
N ASN A 54 -13.66 5.24 1.47
CA ASN A 54 -13.90 3.85 1.83
C ASN A 54 -12.56 3.12 2.05
N TYR A 55 -12.25 2.81 3.29
CA TYR A 55 -11.10 2.00 3.68
C TYR A 55 -11.43 1.25 4.97
N VAL A 56 -10.66 0.20 5.24
CA VAL A 56 -10.74 -0.56 6.49
C VAL A 56 -9.34 -0.56 7.12
N PRO A 57 -9.19 -0.12 8.38
CA PRO A 57 -7.94 -0.29 9.11
C PRO A 57 -7.60 -1.78 9.23
N LEU A 58 -6.39 -2.16 8.83
CA LEU A 58 -5.92 -3.55 8.90
C LEU A 58 -5.08 -3.83 10.16
N VAL A 59 -4.33 -2.82 10.60
CA VAL A 59 -3.46 -2.86 11.79
C VAL A 59 -3.64 -1.54 12.53
N ASP A 60 -3.67 -1.59 13.86
CA ASP A 60 -3.80 -0.42 14.76
C ASP A 60 -2.56 0.48 14.78
#